data_AF-A0A849HHY5-F1
#
_entry.id   AF-A0A849HHY5-F1
#
_cell.length_a   1.000
_cell.length_b   1.000
_cell.length_c   1.000
_cell.angle_alpha   90.00
_cell.angle_beta   90.00
_cell.angle_gamma   90.00
#
_symmetry.space_group_name_H-M   'P 1'
#
loop_
_entity.id
_entity.type
_entity.pdbx_description
1 polymer ?
#
loop_
_entity_poly.entity_id
_entity_poly.type
_entity_poly.pdbx_seq_one_letter_code
_entity_poly.pdbx_strand_id
1 'polypeptide(L)'
;EYLARRDFLVSALEDVGFAVAVPKGTYFILADFTPVFEGDDWEFARWITKEHGVAAIPPGSFFQADAEEGRRLARFAFCKKMETLEAAAERLRRMRG
;
A
#
# COMPACT_ATOMS: atom_id res chain seq x y z
N GLU A 1 9.92 -5.01 -17.35
CA GLU A 1 10.41 -4.92 -15.96
C GLU A 1 9.44 -4.27 -14.97
N TYR A 2 8.88 -3.09 -15.25
CA TYR A 2 7.94 -2.43 -14.32
C TYR A 2 6.67 -3.25 -14.03
N LEU A 3 6.15 -3.99 -15.02
CA LEU A 3 5.00 -4.88 -14.82
C LEU A 3 5.29 -5.97 -13.78
N ALA A 4 6.45 -6.64 -13.86
CA ALA A 4 6.83 -7.65 -12.89
C ALA A 4 6.95 -7.08 -11.46
N ARG A 5 7.48 -5.86 -11.31
CA ARG A 5 7.57 -5.16 -10.00
C ARG A 5 6.19 -4.76 -9.47
N ARG A 6 5.30 -4.30 -10.35
CA ARG A 6 3.90 -4.02 -10.02
C ARG A 6 3.22 -5.30 -9.53
N ASP A 7 3.26 -6.35 -10.34
CA ASP A 7 2.56 -7.61 -10.08
C ASP A 7 3.06 -8.26 -8.80
N PHE A 8 4.37 -8.21 -8.55
CA PHE A 8 4.97 -8.65 -7.29
C PHE A 8 4.41 -7.88 -6.07
N LEU A 9 4.40 -6.54 -6.12
CA LEU A 9 3.91 -5.74 -5.00
C LEU A 9 2.39 -5.86 -4.82
N VAL A 10 1.63 -6.00 -5.91
CA VAL A 10 0.17 -6.28 -5.85
C VAL A 10 -0.08 -7.59 -5.12
N SER A 11 0.56 -8.69 -5.53
CA SER A 11 0.40 -9.99 -4.88
C SER A 11 0.81 -9.94 -3.41
N ALA A 12 1.92 -9.25 -3.09
CA ALA A 12 2.36 -9.09 -1.70
C ALA A 12 1.36 -8.33 -0.83
N LEU A 13 0.65 -7.33 -1.37
CA LEU A 13 -0.39 -6.57 -0.67
C LEU A 13 -1.69 -7.39 -0.54
N GLU A 14 -2.11 -8.09 -1.58
CA GLU A 14 -3.30 -8.96 -1.55
C GLU A 14 -3.12 -10.10 -0.54
N ASP A 15 -1.92 -10.69 -0.45
CA ASP A 15 -1.59 -11.77 0.50
C ASP A 15 -1.80 -11.37 1.97
N VAL A 16 -1.66 -10.08 2.30
CA VAL A 16 -1.88 -9.55 3.65
C VAL A 16 -3.31 -9.08 3.91
N GLY A 17 -4.18 -9.11 2.90
CA GLY A 17 -5.59 -8.72 3.03
C GLY A 17 -5.92 -7.31 2.52
N PHE A 18 -4.98 -6.60 1.88
CA PHE A 18 -5.32 -5.34 1.21
C PHE A 18 -6.19 -5.60 -0.01
N ALA A 19 -7.19 -4.74 -0.25
CA ALA A 19 -7.92 -4.76 -1.52
C ALA A 19 -7.23 -3.80 -2.51
N VAL A 20 -6.62 -4.34 -3.56
CA VAL A 20 -5.71 -3.59 -4.43
C VAL A 20 -6.38 -3.17 -5.74
N ALA A 21 -6.31 -1.88 -6.07
CA ALA A 21 -6.68 -1.38 -7.38
C ALA A 21 -5.47 -1.48 -8.33
N VAL A 22 -5.45 -2.51 -9.19
CA VAL A 22 -4.32 -2.75 -10.10
C VAL A 22 -4.18 -1.59 -11.10
N PRO A 23 -3.05 -0.87 -11.09
CA PRO A 23 -2.88 0.30 -11.94
C PRO A 23 -2.67 -0.11 -13.41
N LYS A 24 -3.40 0.55 -14.30
CA LYS A 24 -3.26 0.41 -15.77
C LYS A 24 -2.11 1.26 -16.36
N GLY A 25 -1.47 2.10 -15.53
CA GLY A 25 -0.31 2.93 -15.86
C GLY A 25 0.28 3.58 -14.60
N THR A 26 1.40 4.30 -14.73
CA THR A 26 2.21 4.93 -13.65
C THR A 26 3.07 3.95 -12.83
N TYR A 27 3.64 4.44 -11.72
CA TYR A 27 4.51 3.69 -10.80
C TYR A 27 3.92 3.55 -9.39
N PHE A 28 2.62 3.81 -9.23
CA PHE A 28 1.91 3.78 -7.96
C PHE A 28 0.78 2.74 -7.95
N ILE A 29 0.55 2.12 -6.79
CA ILE A 29 -0.57 1.24 -6.49
C ILE A 29 -1.40 1.91 -5.40
N LEU A 30 -2.71 1.96 -5.57
CA LEU A 30 -3.66 2.31 -4.51
C LEU A 30 -4.23 1.01 -3.94
N ALA A 31 -4.23 0.91 -2.62
CA ALA A 31 -4.73 -0.24 -1.88
C ALA A 31 -5.65 0.23 -0.75
N ASP A 32 -6.83 -0.37 -0.64
CA ASP A 32 -7.73 -0.20 0.50
C ASP A 32 -7.18 -1.03 1.67
N PHE A 33 -6.92 -0.36 2.79
CA PHE A 33 -6.33 -0.95 3.99
C PHE A 33 -7.36 -1.28 5.06
N THR A 34 -8.64 -0.96 4.85
CA THR A 34 -9.69 -1.18 5.86
C THR A 34 -9.84 -2.62 6.35
N PRO A 35 -9.48 -3.68 5.59
CA PRO A 35 -9.49 -5.04 6.12
C PRO A 35 -8.37 -5.34 7.14
N VAL A 36 -7.32 -4.51 7.20
CA VAL A 36 -6.11 -4.76 8.01
C VAL A 36 -5.87 -3.71 9.10
N PHE A 37 -6.58 -2.58 9.06
CA PHE A 37 -6.39 -1.49 10.01
C PHE A 37 -7.65 -0.61 10.12
N GLU A 38 -7.96 -0.17 11.33
CA GLU A 38 -9.03 0.80 11.62
C GLU A 38 -8.43 2.18 11.89
N GLY A 39 -8.89 3.19 11.15
CA GLY A 39 -8.45 4.58 11.27
C GLY A 39 -8.40 5.29 9.92
N ASP A 40 -7.87 6.51 9.89
CA ASP A 40 -7.67 7.26 8.65
C ASP A 40 -6.33 6.95 7.96
N ASP A 41 -6.15 7.48 6.75
CA ASP A 41 -4.97 7.24 5.91
C ASP A 41 -3.67 7.75 6.56
N TRP A 42 -3.74 8.81 7.37
CA TRP A 42 -2.60 9.34 8.12
C TRP A 42 -2.23 8.46 9.31
N GLU A 43 -3.21 7.96 10.04
CA GLU A 43 -3.03 6.98 11.11
C GLU A 43 -2.42 5.69 10.56
N PHE A 44 -2.99 5.17 9.47
CA PHE A 44 -2.47 4.00 8.79
C PHE A 44 -1.02 4.20 8.33
N ALA A 45 -0.72 5.29 7.61
CA ALA A 45 0.62 5.56 7.10
C ALA A 45 1.66 5.67 8.23
N ARG A 46 1.29 6.25 9.38
CA ARG A 46 2.16 6.31 10.56
C ARG A 46 2.34 4.93 11.20
N TRP A 47 1.25 4.18 11.35
CA TRP A 47 1.26 2.85 11.95
C TRP A 47 2.12 1.87 11.15
N ILE A 48 1.87 1.70 9.85
CA ILE A 48 2.60 0.76 9.00
C ILE A 48 4.09 1.11 8.89
N THR A 49 4.42 2.41 8.93
CA THR A 49 5.82 2.87 8.94
C THR A 49 6.51 2.51 10.26
N LYS A 50 5.85 2.69 11.40
CA LYS A 50 6.45 2.46 12.73
C LYS A 50 6.51 0.99 13.09
N GLU A 51 5.39 0.28 12.96
CA GLU A 51 5.25 -1.10 13.44
C GLU A 51 5.80 -2.12 12.43
N HIS A 52 5.67 -1.84 11.14
CA HIS A 52 6.04 -2.78 10.08
C HIS A 52 7.22 -2.30 9.23
N GLY A 53 7.70 -1.06 9.40
CA GLY A 53 8.85 -0.55 8.66
C GLY A 53 8.59 -0.39 7.16
N VAL A 54 7.33 -0.26 6.75
CA VAL A 54 6.92 -0.03 5.36
C VAL A 54 6.26 1.33 5.25
N ALA A 55 6.77 2.20 4.38
CA ALA A 55 6.20 3.52 4.17
C ALA A 55 5.08 3.48 3.12
N ALA A 56 3.94 4.07 3.47
CA ALA A 56 2.81 4.31 2.57
C ALA A 56 2.53 5.81 2.48
N ILE A 57 1.96 6.26 1.35
CA ILE A 57 1.56 7.66 1.19
C ILE A 57 0.05 7.78 1.43
N PRO A 58 -0.41 8.63 2.37
CA PRO A 58 -1.82 8.92 2.58
C PRO A 58 -2.36 9.72 1.39
N PRO A 59 -3.26 9.16 0.56
CA PRO A 59 -3.72 9.81 -0.65
C PRO A 59 -4.92 10.72 -0.39
N GLY A 60 -5.54 10.70 0.79
CA GLY A 60 -6.78 11.42 1.12
C GLY A 60 -6.68 12.93 0.87
N SER A 61 -5.51 13.54 1.06
CA SER A 61 -5.29 14.96 0.73
C SER A 61 -5.40 15.28 -0.77
N PHE A 62 -5.36 14.29 -1.66
CA PHE A 62 -5.57 14.45 -3.09
C PHE A 62 -7.04 14.27 -3.52
N PHE A 63 -7.92 13.83 -2.62
CA PHE A 63 -9.35 13.66 -2.87
C PHE A 63 -10.13 14.84 -2.31
N GLN A 64 -10.52 15.80 -3.18
CA GLN A 64 -11.27 16.99 -2.75
C GLN A 64 -12.78 16.76 -2.67
N ALA A 65 -13.35 15.92 -3.53
CA ALA A 65 -14.80 15.66 -3.58
C ALA A 65 -15.21 14.44 -2.73
N ASP A 66 -14.43 13.35 -2.78
CA ASP A 66 -14.70 12.08 -2.09
C ASP A 66 -13.66 11.82 -1.00
N ALA A 67 -13.62 12.69 0.01
CA ALA A 67 -12.64 12.62 1.09
C ALA A 67 -12.75 11.30 1.89
N GLU A 68 -13.94 10.70 2.01
CA GLU A 68 -14.10 9.39 2.65
C GLU A 68 -13.42 8.26 1.88
N GLU A 69 -13.51 8.27 0.55
CA GLU A 69 -12.87 7.26 -0.27
C GLU A 69 -11.34 7.39 -0.23
N GLY A 70 -10.80 8.60 -0.22
CA GLY A 70 -9.37 8.83 -0.06
C GLY A 70 -8.81 8.38 1.30
N ARG A 71 -9.59 8.53 2.37
CA ARG A 71 -9.17 8.22 3.75
C ARG A 71 -8.98 6.74 4.04
N ARG A 72 -9.58 5.84 3.24
CA ARG A 72 -9.44 4.38 3.38
C ARG A 72 -8.31 3.78 2.52
N LEU A 73 -7.65 4.61 1.72
CA LEU A 73 -6.65 4.16 0.75
C LEU A 73 -5.23 4.45 1.23
N ALA A 74 -4.30 3.62 0.79
CA ALA A 74 -2.88 3.82 0.93
C ALA A 74 -2.22 3.72 -0.45
N ARG A 75 -1.27 4.61 -0.72
CA ARG A 75 -0.52 4.62 -1.99
C ARG A 75 0.90 4.10 -1.80
N PHE A 76 1.26 3.08 -2.58
CA PHE A 76 2.59 2.47 -2.60
C PHE A 76 3.28 2.71 -3.94
N ALA A 77 4.60 2.83 -3.95
CA ALA A 77 5.39 3.02 -5.17
C ALA A 77 6.25 1.79 -5.48
N PHE A 78 6.15 1.27 -6.71
CA PHE A 78 6.91 0.09 -7.14
C PHE A 78 8.12 0.41 -8.03
N CYS A 79 8.42 1.71 -8.27
CA CYS A 79 9.63 2.16 -8.96
C CYS A 79 10.92 2.04 -8.12
N LYS A 80 11.08 0.91 -7.42
CA LYS A 80 12.22 0.58 -6.58
C LYS A 80 12.97 -0.63 -7.14
N LYS A 81 14.13 -0.96 -6.56
CA LYS A 81 14.84 -2.21 -6.88
C LYS A 81 14.01 -3.41 -6.38
N MET A 82 14.14 -4.56 -7.02
CA MET A 82 13.40 -5.76 -6.61
C MET A 82 13.71 -6.14 -5.16
N GLU A 83 14.98 -6.05 -4.74
CA GLU A 83 15.41 -6.32 -3.36
C GLU A 83 14.65 -5.47 -2.32
N THR A 84 14.31 -4.23 -2.69
CA THR A 84 13.52 -3.34 -1.81
C THR A 84 12.06 -3.79 -1.73
N LEU A 85 11.49 -4.26 -2.84
CA LEU A 85 10.12 -4.77 -2.89
C LEU A 85 10.00 -6.09 -2.12
N GLU A 86 10.97 -6.98 -2.26
CA GLU A 86 11.06 -8.23 -1.51
C GLU A 86 11.14 -7.99 0.00
N ALA A 87 12.02 -7.07 0.43
CA ALA A 87 12.11 -6.70 1.84
C ALA A 87 10.83 -6.06 2.38
N ALA A 88 10.12 -5.28 1.56
CA ALA A 88 8.80 -4.74 1.92
C ALA A 88 7.76 -5.87 2.02
N ALA A 89 7.72 -6.81 1.08
CA ALA A 89 6.82 -7.96 1.11
C ALA A 89 7.06 -8.86 2.33
N GLU A 90 8.31 -9.09 2.72
CA GLU A 90 8.64 -9.85 3.93
C GLU A 90 8.10 -9.15 5.19
N ARG A 91 8.26 -7.83 5.28
CA ARG A 91 7.72 -7.03 6.39
C ARG A 91 6.20 -7.05 6.44
N LEU A 92 5.56 -6.87 5.27
CA LEU A 92 4.10 -6.95 5.12
C LEU A 92 3.58 -8.31 5.59
N ARG A 93 4.20 -9.43 5.20
CA ARG A 93 3.78 -10.77 5.64
C ARG A 93 3.74 -10.95 7.15
N ARG A 94 4.55 -10.19 7.92
CA ARG A 94 4.52 -10.22 9.40
C ARG A 94 3.27 -9.56 9.99
N MET A 95 2.49 -8.84 9.20
CA MET A 95 1.16 -8.35 9.59
C MET A 95 0.13 -9.49 9.66
N ARG A 96 0.38 -10.65 9.01
CA ARG A 96 -0.43 -11.85 9.21
C ARG A 96 -0.06 -12.48 10.56
N GLY A 97 -0.63 -11.97 11.63
CA GLY A 97 -0.50 -12.47 12.99
C GLY A 97 -1.83 -12.42 13.70
#